data_AF-A0A661DTT7-F1
#
_entry.id   AF-A0A661DTT7-F1
#
_cell.length_a   1.000
_cell.length_b   1.000
_cell.length_c   1.000
_cell.angle_alpha   90.00
_cell.angle_beta   90.00
_cell.angle_gamma   90.00
#
_symmetry.space_group_name_H-M   'P 1'
#
loop_
_entity.id
_entity.type
_entity.pdbx_description
1 polymer ?
#
loop_
_entity_poly.entity_id
_entity_poly.type
_entity_poly.pdbx_seq_one_letter_code
_entity_poly.pdbx_strand_id
1 'polypeptide(L)' 'SGMSQDKNLVELIEIPDHPWFIACQAHPEFTSTPRHGHPLFDGFINAAKKNKAAKESGEK' A
#
# COMPACT_ATOMS: atom_id res chain seq x y z
N SER A 1 -3.80 -7.73 -6.17
CA SER A 1 -4.39 -8.57 -5.10
C SER A 1 -3.58 -9.85 -4.95
N GLY A 2 -3.68 -10.52 -3.81
CA GLY A 2 -2.87 -11.69 -3.46
C GLY A 2 -3.65 -12.76 -2.69
N MET A 3 -3.26 -14.02 -2.91
CA MET A 3 -3.84 -15.21 -2.28
C MET A 3 -2.72 -16.11 -1.77
N SER A 4 -3.05 -16.99 -0.83
CA SER A 4 -2.15 -18.04 -0.36
C SER A 4 -1.73 -18.97 -1.51
N GLN A 5 -0.61 -19.67 -1.36
CA GLN A 5 -0.06 -20.53 -2.42
C GLN A 5 -1.04 -21.61 -2.88
N ASP A 6 -1.81 -22.16 -1.93
CA ASP A 6 -2.87 -23.15 -2.17
C ASP A 6 -4.20 -22.52 -2.63
N LYS A 7 -4.26 -21.20 -2.76
CA LYS A 7 -5.41 -20.41 -3.23
C LYS A 7 -6.66 -20.50 -2.36
N ASN A 8 -6.52 -20.88 -1.09
CA ASN A 8 -7.66 -20.99 -0.18
C ASN A 8 -7.91 -19.71 0.64
N LEU A 9 -6.90 -18.85 0.80
CA LEU A 9 -6.99 -17.64 1.62
C LEU A 9 -6.65 -16.40 0.79
N VAL A 10 -7.38 -15.31 1.04
CA VAL A 10 -7.06 -13.99 0.47
C VAL A 10 -6.06 -13.31 1.40
N GLU A 11 -4.90 -12.96 0.87
CA GLU A 11 -3.79 -12.38 1.63
C GLU A 11 -3.68 -10.87 1.43
N LEU A 12 -4.12 -10.36 0.27
CA LEU A 12 -4.01 -8.95 -0.09
C LEU A 12 -5.13 -8.52 -1.03
N ILE A 13 -5.74 -7.38 -0.74
CA ILE A 13 -6.77 -6.75 -1.57
C ILE A 13 -6.36 -5.36 -2.01
N GLU A 14 -6.87 -4.96 -3.18
CA GLU A 14 -6.67 -3.65 -3.80
C GLU A 14 -8.01 -3.14 -4.34
N ILE A 15 -8.21 -1.81 -4.38
CA ILE A 15 -9.37 -1.19 -5.04
C ILE A 15 -8.87 -0.48 -6.31
N PRO A 16 -9.23 -0.94 -7.53
CA PRO A 16 -8.71 -0.39 -8.78
C PRO A 16 -8.98 1.11 -8.97
N ASP A 17 -10.14 1.58 -8.53
CA ASP A 17 -10.58 2.98 -8.71
C ASP A 17 -10.02 3.92 -7.63
N HIS A 18 -9.09 3.46 -6.79
CA HIS A 18 -8.42 4.28 -5.79
C HIS A 18 -6.92 4.41 -6.11
N PRO A 19 -6.34 5.63 -6.09
CA PRO A 19 -4.96 5.87 -6.56
C PRO A 19 -3.89 5.08 -5.80
N TRP A 20 -4.18 4.72 -4.55
CA TRP A 20 -3.40 3.77 -3.78
C TRP A 20 -4.26 3.17 -2.66
N PHE A 21 -4.71 1.93 -2.81
CA PHE A 21 -5.46 1.22 -1.77
C PHE A 21 -4.94 -0.21 -1.70
N ILE A 22 -4.35 -0.57 -0.57
CA ILE A 22 -3.84 -1.91 -0.30
C ILE A 22 -4.21 -2.28 1.14
N ALA A 23 -4.75 -3.48 1.35
CA ALA A 23 -4.89 -4.09 2.67
C ALA A 23 -4.37 -5.53 2.63
N CYS A 24 -3.63 -5.94 3.67
CA CYS A 24 -3.05 -7.28 3.77
C CYS A 24 -3.41 -7.96 5.10
N GLN A 25 -3.47 -9.29 5.10
CA GLN A 25 -3.64 -10.09 6.32
C GLN A 25 -2.33 -10.22 7.12
N ALA A 26 -1.19 -10.16 6.43
CA ALA A 26 0.13 -10.22 7.06
C ALA A 26 0.48 -8.95 7.87
N HIS A 27 1.56 -9.05 8.66
CA HIS A 27 2.14 -7.96 9.45
C HIS A 27 3.47 -7.45 8.83
N PRO A 28 3.42 -6.61 7.78
CA PRO A 28 4.63 -6.10 7.11
C PRO A 28 5.49 -5.19 8.00
N GLU A 29 4.95 -4.72 9.13
CA GLU A 29 5.69 -3.93 10.12
C GLU A 29 6.85 -4.70 10.74
N PHE A 30 6.71 -6.01 10.93
CA PHE A 30 7.75 -6.84 11.54
C PHE A 30 8.91 -7.15 10.60
N THR A 31 8.71 -6.98 9.29
CA THR A 31 9.74 -7.16 8.26
C THR A 31 10.30 -5.83 7.75
N SER A 32 9.79 -4.69 8.23
CA SER A 32 10.33 -3.36 7.95
C SER A 32 11.56 -3.08 8.81
N THR A 33 12.55 -2.37 8.24
CA THR A 33 13.75 -1.96 8.98
C THR A 33 14.09 -0.48 8.78
N PRO A 34 14.75 0.19 9.73
CA PRO A 34 15.10 1.61 9.59
C PRO A 34 16.00 1.93 8.38
N ARG A 35 16.79 0.97 7.89
CA ARG A 35 17.72 1.17 6.77
C ARG A 35 17.07 1.01 5.40
N HIS A 36 16.07 0.14 5.29
CA HIS A 36 15.52 -0.26 3.98
C HIS A 36 14.01 -0.05 3.86
N GLY A 37 13.30 0.21 4.96
CA GLY A 37 11.84 0.26 4.98
C GLY A 37 11.18 -1.08 4.64
N HIS A 38 9.91 -1.01 4.27
CA HIS A 38 9.18 -2.10 3.64
C HIS A 38 8.39 -1.53 2.46
N PRO A 39 8.36 -2.20 1.30
CA PRO A 39 7.75 -1.66 0.08
C PRO A 39 6.30 -1.17 0.25
N LEU A 40 5.49 -1.85 1.07
CA LEU A 40 4.11 -1.43 1.36
C LEU A 40 4.04 -0.07 2.05
N PHE A 41 4.92 0.20 3.03
CA PHE A 41 4.95 1.50 3.72
C PHE A 41 5.55 2.59 2.84
N ASP A 42 6.62 2.30 2.10
CA ASP A 42 7.21 3.26 1.18
C ASP A 42 6.21 3.66 0.08
N GLY A 43 5.47 2.69 -0.45
CA GLY A 43 4.37 2.92 -1.39
C GLY A 43 3.29 3.81 -0.81
N PHE A 44 2.83 3.50 0.41
CA PHE A 44 1.80 4.29 1.11
C PHE A 44 2.22 5.74 1.31
N ILE A 45 3.43 5.98 1.84
CA ILE A 45 3.93 7.33 2.11
C ILE A 45 4.10 8.13 0.81
N ASN A 46 4.61 7.50 -0.25
CA ASN A 46 4.74 8.16 -1.55
C ASN A 46 3.37 8.52 -2.15
N ALA A 47 2.38 7.64 -2.03
CA ALA A 47 1.02 7.93 -2.45
C ALA A 47 0.39 9.08 -1.63
N ALA A 48 0.61 9.10 -0.32
CA ALA A 48 0.15 10.19 0.55
C ALA A 48 0.78 11.53 0.16
N LYS A 49 2.10 11.56 -0.13
CA LYS A 49 2.79 12.76 -0.63
C LYS A 49 2.20 13.25 -1.95
N LYS A 50 1.92 12.35 -2.90
CA LYS A 50 1.26 12.68 -4.17
C LYS A 50 -0.15 13.24 -3.96
N ASN A 51 -0.94 12.62 -3.09
CA ASN A 51 -2.29 13.10 -2.77
C ASN A 51 -2.27 14.50 -2.14
N LYS A 52 -1.31 14.75 -1.24
CA LYS A 52 -1.11 16.08 -0.65
C LYS A 52 -0.76 17.11 -1.72
N ALA A 53 0.20 16.82 -2.60
CA ALA A 53 0.60 17.72 -3.68
C ALA A 53 -0.55 18.05 -4.64
N ALA A 54 -1.35 17.06 -5.04
CA ALA A 54 -2.52 17.26 -5.90
C ALA A 54 -3.59 18.17 -5.25
N LYS A 55 -3.81 18.03 -3.94
CA LYS A 55 -4.72 18.91 -3.19
C LYS A 55 -4.20 20.36 -3.11
N GLU A 56 -2.89 20.53 -3.03
CA GLU A 56 -2.25 21.85 -2.99
C GLU A 56 -2.22 22.54 -4.37
N SER A 57 -2.19 21.78 -5.47
CA SER A 57 -2.23 22.32 -6.84
C SER A 57 -3.63 22.66 -7.35
N GLY A 58 -4.69 22.37 -6.59
CA GLY A 58 -6.07 22.71 -6.94
C GLY A 58 -6.69 21.84 -8.04
N GLU A 59 -5.98 20.82 -8.52
CA GLU A 59 -6.55 19.78 -9.39
C GLU A 59 -7.34 18.79 -8.51
N LYS A 60 -8.66 18.98 -8.50
CA LYS A 60 -9.61 17.95 -8.07
C LYS A 60 -10.02 17.09 -9.26
#